data_AF-A0A7T8EBQ5-F1
#
_entry.id   AF-A0A7T8EBQ5-F1
#
_cell.length_a   1.000
_cell.length_b   1.000
_cell.length_c   1.000
_cell.angle_alpha   90.00
_cell.angle_beta   90.00
_cell.angle_gamma   90.00
#
_symmetry.space_group_name_H-M   'P 1'
#
loop_
_entity.id
_entity.type
_entity.pdbx_description
1 polymer ?
#
loop_
_entity_poly.entity_id
_entity_poly.type
_entity_poly.pdbx_seq_one_letter_code
_entity_poly.pdbx_strand_id
1 'polypeptide(L)'
;MPELLIQLVLGFALLTGVLGWFALMFASLPGAELRRSLSMRLVRGLFYSYPLWVLVPVYQLKYTLVASSVDLLWGIVPILPLLLVWSIFTLQGRELKRRQQSKVVSKPTTKQE
;
A
#
# COMPACT_ATOMS: atom_id res chain seq x y z
N MET A 1 14.95 -22.64 18.72
CA MET A 1 15.06 -22.22 17.30
C MET A 1 13.78 -21.53 16.76
N PRO A 2 12.54 -22.03 16.98
CA PRO A 2 11.34 -21.38 16.40
C PRO A 2 10.99 -20.02 17.03
N GLU A 3 11.27 -19.82 18.32
CA GLU A 3 11.01 -18.55 19.01
C GLU A 3 11.78 -17.36 18.43
N LEU A 4 13.05 -17.55 18.07
CA LEU A 4 13.87 -16.51 17.43
C LEU A 4 13.30 -16.12 16.05
N LEU A 5 12.81 -17.11 15.29
CA LEU A 5 12.18 -16.88 13.99
C LEU A 5 10.88 -16.06 14.15
N ILE A 6 10.05 -16.40 15.15
CA ILE A 6 8.82 -15.67 15.45
C ILE A 6 9.13 -14.24 15.89
N GLN A 7 10.13 -14.03 16.75
CA GLN A 7 10.56 -12.69 17.15
C GLN A 7 11.06 -11.86 15.96
N LEU A 8 11.79 -12.48 15.04
CA LEU A 8 12.26 -11.82 13.82
C LEU A 8 11.09 -11.43 12.91
N VAL A 9 10.12 -12.32 12.72
CA VAL A 9 8.89 -12.04 11.96
C VAL A 9 8.04 -10.96 12.63
N LEU A 10 7.92 -10.99 13.96
CA LEU A 10 7.21 -9.98 14.73
C LEU A 10 7.88 -8.61 14.59
N GLY A 11 9.21 -8.56 14.71
CA GLY A 11 10.00 -7.35 14.49
C GLY A 11 9.83 -6.82 13.08
N PHE A 12 9.86 -7.69 12.07
CA PHE A 12 9.63 -7.33 10.68
C PHE A 12 8.21 -6.81 10.43
N ALA A 13 7.18 -7.44 11.00
CA ALA A 13 5.80 -7.02 10.88
C ALA A 13 5.57 -5.64 11.53
N LEU A 14 6.19 -5.38 12.69
CA LEU A 14 6.15 -4.08 13.36
C LEU A 14 6.89 -3.01 12.56
N LEU A 15 8.11 -3.28 12.08
CA LEU A 15 8.88 -2.37 11.23
C LEU A 15 8.09 -2.02 9.96
N THR A 16 7.59 -3.04 9.28
CA THR A 16 6.77 -2.87 8.07
C THR A 16 5.49 -2.10 8.38
N GLY A 17 4.88 -2.35 9.54
CA GLY A 17 3.71 -1.61 10.00
C GLY A 17 3.99 -0.14 10.28
N VAL A 18 5.10 0.22 10.92
CA VAL A 18 5.43 1.63 11.16
C VAL A 18 5.78 2.32 9.84
N LEU A 19 6.69 1.75 9.06
CA LEU A 19 7.14 2.33 7.78
C LEU A 19 6.00 2.40 6.76
N GLY A 20 5.18 1.35 6.68
CA GLY A 20 4.01 1.28 5.82
C GLY A 20 2.95 2.30 6.20
N TRP A 21 2.77 2.57 7.50
CA TRP A 21 1.83 3.58 7.96
C TRP A 21 2.27 4.98 7.56
N PHE A 22 3.56 5.29 7.69
CA PHE A 22 4.13 6.54 7.18
C PHE A 22 3.98 6.65 5.66
N ALA A 23 4.27 5.59 4.91
CA ALA A 23 4.09 5.58 3.45
C ALA A 23 2.63 5.86 3.05
N LEU A 24 1.68 5.23 3.73
CA LEU A 24 0.24 5.46 3.57
C LEU A 24 -0.17 6.89 3.97
N MET A 25 0.43 7.44 5.02
CA MET A 25 0.19 8.82 5.44
C MET A 25 0.52 9.78 4.29
N PHE A 26 1.71 9.66 3.68
CA PHE A 26 2.09 10.48 2.52
C PHE A 26 1.18 10.23 1.31
N ALA A 27 0.85 8.97 1.04
CA ALA A 27 -0.06 8.61 -0.05
C ALA A 27 -1.49 9.15 0.13
N SER A 28 -1.93 9.36 1.38
CA SER A 28 -3.28 9.81 1.73
C SER A 28 -3.47 11.33 1.61
N LEU A 29 -2.38 12.10 1.49
CA LEU A 29 -2.41 13.57 1.52
C LEU A 29 -3.26 14.14 0.37
N PRO A 30 -4.11 15.16 0.64
CA PRO A 30 -4.88 15.86 -0.38
C PRO A 30 -3.94 16.71 -1.26
N GLY A 31 -3.43 16.11 -2.34
CA GLY A 31 -2.60 16.82 -3.33
C GLY A 31 -2.62 16.17 -4.72
N ALA A 32 -2.90 14.86 -4.80
CA ALA A 32 -3.04 14.16 -6.07
C ALA A 32 -4.50 14.20 -6.57
N GLU A 33 -4.77 15.16 -7.45
CA GLU A 33 -5.84 15.22 -8.45
C GLU A 33 -7.29 14.88 -8.00
N LEU A 34 -8.12 15.92 -7.84
CA LEU A 34 -9.58 15.85 -7.57
C LEU A 34 -10.37 14.90 -8.51
N ARG A 35 -9.84 14.57 -9.70
CA ARG A 35 -10.53 13.74 -10.70
C ARG A 35 -10.62 12.25 -10.33
N ARG A 36 -9.94 11.78 -9.28
CA ARG A 36 -9.89 10.36 -8.87
C ARG A 36 -10.33 10.12 -7.41
N SER A 37 -11.44 10.77 -7.03
CA SER A 37 -11.98 10.77 -5.66
C SER A 37 -12.15 9.38 -5.02
N LEU A 38 -12.61 8.38 -5.76
CA LEU A 38 -12.82 7.01 -5.24
C LEU A 38 -11.52 6.34 -4.81
N SER A 39 -10.49 6.40 -5.65
CA SER A 39 -9.18 5.81 -5.33
C SER A 39 -8.52 6.49 -4.13
N MET A 40 -8.63 7.81 -4.02
CA MET A 40 -8.11 8.55 -2.87
C MET A 40 -8.90 8.30 -1.59
N ARG A 41 -10.22 8.07 -1.69
CA ARG A 41 -11.03 7.60 -0.56
C ARG A 41 -10.59 6.21 -0.10
N LEU A 42 -10.27 5.30 -1.02
CA LEU A 42 -9.74 3.98 -0.67
C LEU A 42 -8.37 4.06 0.02
N VAL A 43 -7.43 4.84 -0.52
CA VAL A 43 -6.10 5.03 0.09
C VAL A 43 -6.21 5.64 1.49
N ARG A 44 -7.11 6.61 1.69
CA ARG A 44 -7.40 7.17 3.03
C ARG A 44 -8.04 6.15 3.96
N GLY A 45 -9.03 5.39 3.48
CA GLY A 45 -9.66 4.32 4.26
C GLY A 45 -8.65 3.24 4.68
N LEU A 46 -7.73 2.90 3.80
CA LEU A 46 -6.60 2.00 4.10
C LEU A 46 -5.68 2.62 5.14
N PHE A 47 -5.31 3.90 5.02
CA PHE A 47 -4.50 4.58 6.03
C PHE A 47 -5.14 4.53 7.43
N TYR A 48 -6.43 4.80 7.56
CA TYR A 48 -7.13 4.76 8.85
C TYR A 48 -7.28 3.34 9.41
N SER A 49 -7.47 2.34 8.55
CA SER A 49 -7.59 0.95 8.98
C SER A 49 -6.23 0.27 9.16
N TYR A 50 -5.14 0.79 8.60
CA TYR A 50 -3.83 0.16 8.57
C TYR A 50 -3.28 -0.29 9.94
N PRO A 51 -3.44 0.48 11.03
CA PRO A 51 -3.03 0.01 12.35
C PRO A 51 -3.71 -1.31 12.75
N LEU A 52 -4.97 -1.55 12.34
CA LEU A 52 -5.66 -2.83 12.60
C LEU A 52 -5.03 -3.97 11.78
N TRP A 53 -4.64 -3.71 10.53
CA TRP A 53 -3.93 -4.67 9.68
C TRP A 53 -2.55 -5.05 10.23
N VAL A 54 -1.96 -4.24 11.11
CA VAL A 54 -0.69 -4.52 11.78
C VAL A 54 -0.91 -5.17 13.14
N LEU A 55 -1.81 -4.63 13.96
CA LEU A 55 -2.02 -5.07 15.33
C LEU A 55 -2.66 -6.46 15.42
N VAL A 56 -3.62 -6.78 14.55
CA VAL A 56 -4.28 -8.10 14.58
C VAL A 56 -3.29 -9.23 14.30
N PRO A 57 -2.46 -9.18 13.24
CA PRO A 57 -1.44 -10.20 13.00
C PRO A 57 -0.36 -10.26 14.07
N VAL A 58 0.09 -9.10 14.58
CA VAL A 58 1.08 -9.03 15.67
C VAL A 58 0.54 -9.66 16.94
N TYR A 59 -0.73 -9.41 17.27
CA TYR A 59 -1.40 -10.02 18.41
C TYR A 59 -1.50 -11.53 18.23
N GLN A 60 -1.94 -12.01 17.06
CA GLN A 60 -1.95 -13.44 16.76
C GLN A 60 -0.56 -14.05 16.94
N LEU A 61 0.45 -13.55 16.23
CA LEU A 61 1.84 -14.04 16.33
C LEU A 61 2.41 -14.07 17.76
N LYS A 62 1.99 -13.15 18.63
CA LYS A 62 2.47 -13.07 20.02
C LYS A 62 1.76 -14.05 20.96
N TYR A 63 0.48 -14.33 20.73
CA TYR A 63 -0.38 -15.07 21.66
C TYR A 63 -0.70 -16.50 21.20
N THR A 64 -0.32 -16.92 19.99
CA THR A 64 -0.43 -18.33 19.60
C THR A 64 0.61 -19.18 20.34
N LEU A 65 0.14 -20.03 21.25
CA LEU A 65 0.98 -20.91 22.08
C LEU A 65 1.59 -22.09 21.32
N VAL A 66 1.02 -22.44 20.16
CA VAL A 66 1.51 -23.51 19.28
C VAL A 66 1.95 -22.85 17.98
N ALA A 67 3.25 -22.57 17.87
CA ALA A 67 3.82 -22.00 16.67
C ALA A 67 3.72 -22.98 15.49
N SER A 68 2.71 -22.79 14.65
CA SER A 68 2.57 -23.53 13.39
C SER A 68 3.22 -22.74 12.26
N SER A 69 3.64 -23.44 11.19
CA SER A 69 4.14 -22.77 9.98
C SER A 69 3.10 -21.84 9.35
N VAL A 70 1.81 -22.05 9.64
CA VAL A 70 0.70 -21.21 9.18
C VAL A 70 0.71 -19.85 9.89
N ASP A 71 1.20 -19.77 11.13
CA ASP A 71 1.24 -18.52 11.89
C ASP A 71 2.21 -17.51 11.27
N LEU A 72 3.22 -17.97 10.55
CA LEU A 72 4.17 -17.11 9.85
C LEU A 72 3.51 -16.32 8.71
N LEU A 73 2.38 -16.80 8.17
CA LEU A 73 1.62 -16.09 7.14
C LEU A 73 1.03 -14.78 7.67
N TRP A 74 0.76 -14.69 8.98
CA TRP A 74 0.32 -13.45 9.61
C TRP A 74 1.35 -12.32 9.47
N GLY A 75 2.64 -12.64 9.38
CA GLY A 75 3.69 -11.65 9.15
C GLY A 75 3.58 -10.92 7.80
N ILE A 76 2.89 -11.51 6.82
CA ILE A 76 2.72 -10.95 5.47
C ILE A 76 1.48 -10.04 5.39
N VAL A 77 0.51 -10.21 6.28
CA VAL A 77 -0.76 -9.46 6.26
C VAL A 77 -0.58 -7.93 6.24
N PRO A 78 0.35 -7.33 7.02
CA PRO A 78 0.61 -5.89 6.97
C PRO A 78 1.10 -5.36 5.61
N ILE A 79 1.58 -6.23 4.71
CA ILE A 79 2.09 -5.85 3.39
C ILE A 79 0.94 -5.71 2.37
N LEU A 80 -0.17 -6.42 2.55
CA LEU A 80 -1.30 -6.42 1.61
C LEU A 80 -1.87 -5.02 1.32
N PRO A 81 -2.11 -4.15 2.32
CA PRO A 81 -2.59 -2.79 2.06
C PRO A 81 -1.61 -1.96 1.23
N LEU A 82 -0.30 -2.15 1.45
CA LEU A 82 0.75 -1.44 0.73
C LEU A 82 0.80 -1.86 -0.74
N LEU A 83 0.69 -3.16 -1.02
CA LEU A 83 0.61 -3.69 -2.38
C LEU A 83 -0.61 -3.16 -3.13
N LEU A 84 -1.76 -3.07 -2.45
CA LEU A 84 -2.98 -2.55 -3.05
C LEU A 84 -2.85 -1.07 -3.42
N VAL A 85 -2.28 -0.26 -2.52
CA VAL A 85 -1.99 1.16 -2.79
C VAL A 85 -1.00 1.30 -3.95
N TRP A 86 0.06 0.49 -3.96
CA TRP A 86 1.03 0.49 -5.04
C TRP A 86 0.40 0.14 -6.41
N SER A 87 -0.51 -0.84 -6.43
CA SER A 87 -1.27 -1.21 -7.63
C SER A 87 -2.14 -0.05 -8.13
N ILE A 88 -2.84 0.64 -7.22
CA ILE A 88 -3.64 1.83 -7.54
C ILE A 88 -2.76 2.88 -8.22
N PHE A 89 -1.63 3.26 -7.62
CA PHE A 89 -0.74 4.27 -8.20
C PHE A 89 -0.14 3.84 -9.54
N THR A 90 0.25 2.57 -9.68
CA THR A 90 0.84 2.04 -10.92
C THR A 90 -0.15 2.06 -12.08
N LEU A 91 -1.39 1.62 -11.84
CA LEU A 91 -2.47 1.66 -12.83
C LEU A 91 -2.79 3.10 -13.21
N GLN A 92 -2.86 3.99 -12.22
CA GLN A 92 -3.12 5.41 -12.43
C GLN A 92 -2.06 6.13 -13.25
N GLY A 93 -0.78 5.84 -13.00
CA GLY A 93 0.35 6.39 -13.76
C GLY A 93 0.34 5.92 -15.23
N ARG A 94 0.00 4.66 -15.48
CA ARG A 94 -0.14 4.11 -16.84
C ARG A 94 -1.25 4.81 -17.63
N GLU A 95 -2.40 5.07 -16.99
CA GLU A 95 -3.50 5.80 -17.61
C GLU A 95 -3.15 7.26 -17.93
N LEU A 96 -2.46 7.95 -17.01
CA LEU A 96 -2.00 9.33 -17.23
C LEU A 96 -1.04 9.40 -18.42
N LYS A 97 -0.08 8.48 -18.50
CA LYS A 97 0.88 8.39 -19.61
C LYS A 97 0.19 8.14 -20.96
N ARG A 98 -0.78 7.23 -21.02
CA ARG A 98 -1.59 7.00 -22.24
C ARG A 98 -2.36 8.24 -22.68
N ARG A 99 -2.99 8.95 -21.73
CA ARG A 99 -3.76 10.16 -22.05
C ARG A 99 -2.88 11.32 -22.51
N GLN A 100 -1.69 11.49 -21.91
CA GLN A 100 -0.72 12.49 -22.38
C GLN A 100 -0.25 12.17 -23.80
N GLN A 101 0.07 10.92 -24.11
CA GLN A 101 0.44 10.52 -25.48
C GLN A 101 -0.70 10.78 -26.48
N SER A 102 -1.95 10.46 -26.14
CA SER A 102 -3.10 10.74 -27.01
C SER A 102 -3.33 12.24 -27.24
N LYS A 103 -3.13 13.09 -26.23
CA LYS A 103 -3.23 14.56 -26.37
C LYS A 103 -2.09 15.18 -27.19
N VAL A 104 -0.89 14.60 -27.15
CA VAL A 104 0.25 15.04 -27.98
C VAL A 104 0.01 14.69 -29.45
N VAL A 105 -0.57 13.51 -29.72
CA VAL A 105 -0.92 13.06 -31.08
C VAL A 105 -2.08 13.87 -31.67
N SER A 106 -2.99 14.39 -30.85
CA SER A 106 -4.15 15.17 -31.31
C SER A 106 -3.88 16.67 -31.46
N LYS A 107 -2.66 17.17 -31.20
CA LYS A 107 -2.32 18.57 -31.45
C LYS A 107 -2.00 18.71 -32.94
N PRO A 108 -2.83 19.38 -33.76
CA PRO A 108 -2.48 19.64 -35.14
C PRO A 108 -1.25 20.55 -35.11
N THR A 109 -0.20 20.13 -35.82
CA THR A 109 0.95 20.97 -36.15
C THR A 109 0.44 22.09 -37.04
N THR A 110 -0.08 23.17 -36.46
CA THR A 110 -0.18 24.45 -37.15
C THR A 110 1.26 24.96 -37.29
N LYS A 111 1.94 24.47 -38.33
CA LYS A 111 3.00 25.24 -38.97
C LYS A 111 2.28 26.42 -39.61
N GLN A 112 2.22 27.54 -38.89
CA GLN A 112 1.97 28.82 -39.53
C GLN A 112 3.25 29.20 -40.27
N GLU A 113 3.02 29.59 -41.52
CA GLU A 113 3.96 30.01 -42.56
C GLU A 113 4.88 31.16 -42.14
#